data_AF-A0A847FF87-F1
#
_entry.id   AF-A0A847FF87-F1
#
_cell.length_a   1.000
_cell.length_b   1.000
_cell.length_c   1.000
_cell.angle_alpha   90.00
_cell.angle_beta   90.00
_cell.angle_gamma   90.00
#
_symmetry.space_group_name_H-M   'P 1'
#
loop_
_entity.id
_entity.type
_entity.pdbx_description
1 polymer ?
#
loop_
_entity_poly.entity_id
_entity_poly.type
_entity_poly.pdbx_seq_one_letter_code
_entity_poly.pdbx_strand_id
1 'polypeptide(L)'
;MIKIAYKDILLLINGLSSVQAGAALRTRDVLTFNSIAVVGSSCAGKTTMLRRIKGSPLSQRAQISIPVRYTTRPGRMNDASGENFHLSRTAFAKKIRRGEIVFYWRKRMDARSEELFGFGPPVPGVIPIYSGNNGLLFNRKTVHPKSALNTTLFIGIYAPDEIRRKRLLRRSPDLASNKPAELKYRLEDGAEKVLSRVPIVINNHGPFMRRSGQDVVKLLTRIIRGHNT
;
A
#
# COMPACT_ATOMS: atom_id res chain seq x y z
N MET A 1 15.52 -13.33 -3.48
CA MET A 1 14.93 -12.41 -4.47
C MET A 1 13.99 -13.22 -5.35
N ILE A 2 12.76 -12.76 -5.55
CA ILE A 2 11.71 -13.46 -6.29
C ILE A 2 11.74 -13.01 -7.76
N LYS A 3 11.58 -13.97 -8.68
CA LYS A 3 11.39 -13.71 -10.12
C LYS A 3 10.06 -14.31 -10.56
N ILE A 4 9.24 -13.54 -11.28
CA ILE A 4 7.95 -14.02 -11.81
C ILE A 4 7.83 -13.55 -13.25
N ALA A 5 7.65 -14.47 -14.19
CA ALA A 5 7.37 -14.09 -15.58
C ALA A 5 5.92 -13.63 -15.73
N TYR A 6 5.66 -12.76 -16.71
CA TYR A 6 4.32 -12.28 -17.02
C TYR A 6 3.26 -13.39 -17.08
N LYS A 7 3.53 -14.48 -17.82
CA LYS A 7 2.61 -15.61 -17.97
C LYS A 7 2.23 -16.24 -16.62
N ASP A 8 3.16 -16.24 -15.67
CA ASP A 8 2.94 -16.82 -14.34
C ASP A 8 2.04 -15.90 -13.52
N ILE A 9 2.08 -14.58 -13.71
CA ILE A 9 1.15 -13.65 -13.04
C ILE A 9 -0.29 -13.97 -13.40
N LEU A 10 -0.57 -14.27 -14.67
CA LEU A 10 -1.93 -14.66 -15.10
C LEU A 10 -2.38 -15.96 -14.42
N LEU A 11 -1.49 -16.94 -14.27
CA LEU A 11 -1.77 -18.16 -13.52
C LEU A 11 -1.99 -17.89 -12.02
N LEU A 12 -1.18 -17.00 -11.43
CA LEU A 12 -1.27 -16.63 -10.02
C LEU A 12 -2.59 -15.93 -9.69
N ILE A 13 -3.16 -15.15 -10.61
CA ILE A 13 -4.44 -14.45 -10.41
C ILE A 13 -5.66 -15.30 -10.81
N ASN A 14 -5.46 -16.40 -11.55
CA ASN A 14 -6.57 -17.22 -12.03
C ASN A 14 -7.45 -17.74 -10.86
N GLY A 15 -8.77 -17.59 -11.00
CA GLY A 15 -9.75 -17.94 -9.97
C GLY A 15 -9.81 -17.00 -8.76
N LEU A 16 -9.08 -15.89 -8.74
CA LEU A 16 -9.18 -14.85 -7.70
C LEU A 16 -10.14 -13.74 -8.16
N SER A 17 -11.40 -13.87 -7.77
CA SER A 17 -12.52 -13.04 -8.25
C SER A 17 -12.32 -11.52 -8.13
N SER A 18 -11.55 -11.04 -7.15
CA SER A 18 -11.30 -9.62 -6.97
C SER A 18 -9.97 -9.14 -7.58
N VAL A 19 -9.18 -10.01 -8.20
CA VAL A 19 -7.81 -9.71 -8.63
C VAL A 19 -7.75 -9.71 -10.15
N GLN A 20 -7.11 -8.70 -10.71
CA GLN A 20 -6.91 -8.58 -12.15
C GLN A 20 -5.48 -8.16 -12.49
N ALA A 21 -5.08 -8.46 -13.71
CA ALA A 21 -3.89 -7.89 -14.33
C ALA A 21 -4.08 -6.36 -14.47
N GLY A 22 -3.08 -5.60 -14.03
CA GLY A 22 -3.02 -4.15 -14.29
C GLY A 22 -2.32 -3.85 -15.61
N ALA A 23 -2.58 -2.68 -16.19
CA ALA A 23 -2.11 -2.36 -17.54
C ALA A 23 -0.59 -2.08 -17.62
N ALA A 24 0.10 -2.00 -16.47
CA ALA A 24 1.55 -1.90 -16.44
C ALA A 24 2.25 -3.24 -16.71
N LEU A 25 1.50 -4.36 -16.79
CA LEU A 25 2.05 -5.63 -17.23
C LEU A 25 2.37 -5.59 -18.73
N ARG A 26 3.60 -5.93 -19.10
CA ARG A 26 3.97 -6.20 -20.49
C ARG A 26 4.27 -7.68 -20.67
N THR A 27 3.95 -8.20 -21.85
CA THR A 27 3.97 -9.64 -22.17
C THR A 27 5.35 -10.31 -22.10
N ARG A 28 6.44 -9.53 -22.08
CA ARG A 28 7.82 -10.01 -22.06
C ARG A 28 8.57 -9.74 -20.74
N ASP A 29 7.90 -9.18 -19.74
CA ASP A 29 8.57 -8.76 -18.51
C ASP A 29 8.73 -9.93 -17.53
N VAL A 30 9.94 -10.09 -17.00
CA VAL A 30 10.21 -10.87 -15.78
C VAL A 30 10.33 -9.88 -14.63
N LEU A 31 9.39 -9.93 -13.69
CA LEU A 31 9.42 -9.08 -12.50
C LEU A 31 10.39 -9.67 -11.49
N THR A 32 11.39 -8.89 -11.10
CA THR A 32 12.34 -9.26 -10.06
C THR A 32 12.14 -8.36 -8.84
N PHE A 33 11.84 -8.95 -7.68
CA PHE A 33 11.54 -8.19 -6.47
C PHE A 33 11.98 -8.90 -5.19
N ASN A 34 12.17 -8.14 -4.12
CA ASN A 34 12.44 -8.62 -2.77
C ASN A 34 11.48 -8.04 -1.73
N SER A 35 10.53 -7.21 -2.17
CA SER A 35 9.54 -6.55 -1.34
C SER A 35 8.24 -6.36 -2.12
N ILE A 36 7.15 -6.15 -1.39
CA ILE A 36 5.82 -5.89 -1.97
C ILE A 36 5.30 -4.57 -1.41
N ALA A 37 4.72 -3.72 -2.26
CA ALA A 37 4.03 -2.50 -1.84
C ALA A 37 2.56 -2.54 -2.24
N VAL A 38 1.68 -2.52 -1.24
CA VAL A 38 0.25 -2.33 -1.42
C VAL A 38 -0.05 -0.84 -1.46
N VAL A 39 -0.43 -0.35 -2.64
CA VAL A 39 -0.72 1.06 -2.89
C VAL A 39 -2.19 1.27 -3.25
N GLY A 40 -2.65 2.51 -3.22
CA GLY A 40 -4.03 2.84 -3.49
C GLY A 40 -4.40 4.18 -2.86
N SER A 41 -5.44 4.80 -3.39
CA SER A 41 -5.89 6.10 -2.92
C SER A 41 -6.46 6.04 -1.49
N SER A 42 -6.71 7.22 -0.90
CA SER A 42 -7.38 7.31 0.41
C SER A 42 -8.71 6.54 0.40
N CYS A 43 -9.02 5.77 1.44
CA CYS A 43 -10.27 5.00 1.56
C CYS A 43 -10.47 3.87 0.52
N ALA A 44 -9.43 3.49 -0.21
CA ALA A 44 -9.46 2.30 -1.07
C ALA A 44 -9.51 0.97 -0.27
N GLY A 45 -9.24 0.98 1.04
CA GLY A 45 -9.33 -0.18 1.92
C GLY A 45 -8.01 -0.90 2.23
N LYS A 46 -6.86 -0.24 1.99
CA LYS A 46 -5.52 -0.78 2.27
C LYS A 46 -5.34 -1.29 3.71
N THR A 47 -5.79 -0.54 4.72
CA THR A 47 -5.72 -0.94 6.14
C THR A 47 -6.46 -2.25 6.39
N THR A 48 -7.65 -2.41 5.81
CA THR A 48 -8.43 -3.65 5.93
C THR A 48 -7.69 -4.83 5.29
N MET A 49 -7.07 -4.63 4.13
CA MET A 49 -6.26 -5.66 3.48
C MET A 49 -5.05 -6.04 4.33
N LEU A 50 -4.30 -5.05 4.83
CA LEU A 50 -3.15 -5.32 5.68
C LEU A 50 -3.52 -6.08 6.94
N ARG A 51 -4.66 -5.79 7.57
CA ARG A 51 -5.13 -6.57 8.74
C ARG A 51 -5.36 -8.04 8.38
N ARG A 52 -5.94 -8.32 7.20
CA ARG A 52 -6.13 -9.70 6.73
C ARG A 52 -4.80 -10.39 6.43
N ILE A 53 -3.87 -9.68 5.81
CA ILE A 53 -2.51 -10.19 5.54
C ILE A 53 -1.77 -10.48 6.85
N LYS A 54 -1.81 -9.56 7.82
CA LYS A 54 -1.18 -9.71 9.14
C LYS A 54 -1.74 -10.91 9.91
N GLY A 55 -3.04 -11.17 9.80
CA GLY A 55 -3.70 -12.32 10.42
C GLY A 55 -3.60 -13.64 9.63
N SER A 56 -2.86 -13.67 8.52
CA SER A 56 -2.78 -14.85 7.65
C SER A 56 -1.68 -15.84 8.05
N PRO A 57 -1.73 -17.09 7.57
CA PRO A 57 -0.67 -18.08 7.78
C PRO A 57 0.71 -17.63 7.28
N LEU A 58 0.78 -16.75 6.27
CA LEU A 58 2.05 -16.20 5.77
C LEU A 58 2.77 -15.39 6.86
N SER A 59 2.02 -14.58 7.60
CA SER A 59 2.58 -13.78 8.68
C SER A 59 2.92 -14.64 9.89
N GLN A 60 2.08 -15.63 10.20
CA GLN A 60 2.31 -16.56 11.32
C GLN A 60 3.56 -17.43 11.11
N ARG A 61 3.84 -17.82 9.86
CA ARG A 61 5.04 -18.58 9.47
C ARG A 61 6.26 -17.70 9.19
N ALA A 62 6.21 -16.43 9.54
CA ALA A 62 7.28 -15.45 9.30
C ALA A 62 7.77 -15.41 7.83
N GLN A 63 6.90 -15.70 6.86
CA GLN A 63 7.25 -15.61 5.42
C GLN A 63 7.12 -14.16 4.91
N ILE A 64 6.33 -13.35 5.61
CA ILE A 64 6.15 -11.92 5.34
C ILE A 64 6.26 -11.11 6.63
N SER A 65 6.64 -9.84 6.48
CA SER A 65 6.61 -8.86 7.56
C SER A 65 5.88 -7.61 7.09
N ILE A 66 5.12 -6.95 7.96
CA ILE A 66 4.54 -5.63 7.69
C ILE A 66 5.28 -4.65 8.59
N PRO A 67 6.26 -3.90 8.05
CA PRO A 67 7.07 -2.99 8.86
C PRO A 67 6.21 -1.92 9.54
N VAL A 68 6.66 -1.51 10.72
CA VAL A 68 6.03 -0.41 11.46
C VAL A 68 6.01 0.85 10.60
N ARG A 69 4.85 1.50 10.47
CA ARG A 69 4.69 2.76 9.74
C ARG A 69 4.73 3.94 10.70
N TYR A 70 5.60 4.89 10.41
CA TYR A 70 5.69 6.18 11.07
C TYR A 70 5.07 7.26 10.18
N THR A 71 4.41 8.24 10.78
CA THR A 71 3.83 9.37 10.03
C THR A 71 3.82 10.66 10.84
N THR A 72 3.95 11.80 10.18
CA THR A 72 3.69 13.11 10.80
C THR A 72 2.25 13.60 10.63
N ARG A 73 1.38 12.78 10.01
CA ARG A 73 -0.04 13.08 9.93
C ARG A 73 -0.65 13.08 11.34
N PRO A 74 -1.53 14.04 11.69
CA PRO A 74 -2.29 13.97 12.93
C PRO A 74 -3.12 12.69 13.04
N GLY A 75 -3.18 12.12 14.25
CA GLY A 75 -4.08 11.02 14.56
C GLY A 75 -5.55 11.43 14.35
N ARG A 76 -6.40 10.45 14.04
CA ARG A 76 -7.84 10.64 13.91
C ARG A 76 -8.58 9.70 14.84
N MET A 77 -9.79 10.10 15.22
CA MET A 77 -10.69 9.36 16.09
C MET A 77 -10.85 7.88 15.70
N ASN A 78 -10.86 7.59 14.40
CA ASN A 78 -11.04 6.23 13.85
C ASN A 78 -9.77 5.64 13.20
N ASP A 79 -8.58 6.14 13.53
CA ASP A 79 -7.34 5.51 13.08
C ASP A 79 -7.16 4.17 13.80
N ALA A 80 -6.84 3.11 13.05
CA ALA A 80 -6.63 1.79 13.63
C ALA A 80 -5.41 1.79 14.56
N SER A 81 -5.60 1.36 15.81
CA SER A 81 -4.52 1.23 16.79
C SER A 81 -3.39 0.33 16.25
N GLY A 82 -2.15 0.81 16.38
CA GLY A 82 -0.95 0.04 16.01
C GLY A 82 -0.60 -0.04 14.52
N GLU A 83 -1.36 0.56 13.59
CA GLU A 83 -0.92 0.66 12.18
C GLU A 83 0.06 1.83 11.97
N ASN A 84 -0.13 2.92 12.71
CA ASN A 84 0.64 4.16 12.56
C ASN A 84 1.22 4.60 13.90
N PHE A 85 2.49 4.97 13.89
CA PHE A 85 3.10 5.78 14.95
C PHE A 85 3.15 7.22 14.50
N HIS A 86 2.35 8.06 15.17
CA HIS A 86 2.24 9.48 14.88
C HIS A 86 3.37 10.23 15.59
N LEU A 87 4.15 11.00 14.82
CA LEU A 87 5.34 11.71 15.31
C LEU A 87 5.29 13.18 14.93
N SER A 88 5.91 14.04 15.73
CA SER A 88 6.29 15.37 15.26
C SER A 88 7.34 15.26 14.14
N ARG A 89 7.49 16.31 13.32
CA ARG A 89 8.54 16.35 12.28
C ARG A 89 9.95 16.21 12.87
N THR A 90 10.20 16.80 14.05
CA THR A 90 11.49 16.71 14.75
C THR A 90 11.77 15.28 15.22
N ALA A 91 10.77 14.60 15.78
CA ALA A 91 10.90 13.20 16.19
C ALA A 91 11.08 12.25 14.99
N PHE A 92 10.36 12.49 13.88
CA PHE A 92 10.52 11.74 12.64
C PHE A 92 11.97 11.85 12.10
N ALA A 93 12.51 13.07 12.03
CA ALA A 93 13.90 13.30 11.62
C ALA A 93 14.91 12.65 12.56
N LYS A 94 14.66 12.67 13.87
CA LYS A 94 15.52 12.00 14.87
C LYS A 94 15.55 10.48 14.63
N LYS A 95 14.41 9.87 14.34
CA LYS A 95 14.33 8.43 14.02
C LYS A 95 15.03 8.05 12.71
N ILE A 96 14.97 8.91 11.68
CA ILE A 96 15.77 8.72 10.45
C ILE A 96 17.27 8.69 10.81
N ARG A 97 17.76 9.68 11.56
CA ARG A 97 19.19 9.75 11.94
C ARG A 97 19.67 8.54 12.75
N ARG A 98 18.77 7.92 13.52
CA ARG A 98 19.04 6.72 14.31
C ARG A 98 18.90 5.41 13.53
N GLY A 99 18.54 5.45 12.25
CA GLY A 99 18.28 4.25 11.45
C GLY A 99 16.97 3.53 11.80
N GLU A 100 16.12 4.13 12.64
CA GLU A 100 14.82 3.54 13.03
C GLU A 100 13.74 3.73 11.94
N ILE A 101 13.95 4.66 11.01
CA ILE A 101 13.19 4.83 9.78
C ILE A 101 14.16 4.71 8.61
N VAL A 102 14.06 3.62 7.86
CA VAL A 102 15.01 3.30 6.77
C VAL A 102 14.45 3.59 5.38
N PHE A 103 13.13 3.72 5.27
CA PHE A 103 12.42 3.97 4.03
C PHE A 103 11.35 5.03 4.28
N TYR A 104 11.40 6.18 3.61
CA TYR A 104 10.45 7.26 3.82
C TYR A 104 10.16 8.06 2.57
N TRP A 105 9.03 8.78 2.56
CA TRP A 105 8.63 9.66 1.47
C TRP A 105 7.76 10.82 1.97
N ARG A 106 7.54 11.80 1.08
CA ARG A 106 6.69 12.97 1.37
C ARG A 106 5.39 12.88 0.59
N LYS A 107 4.31 13.26 1.25
CA LYS A 107 3.02 13.48 0.63
C LYS A 107 2.58 14.92 0.87
N ARG A 108 2.44 15.67 -0.21
CA ARG A 108 1.76 16.96 -0.19
C ARG A 108 0.29 16.76 0.14
N MET A 109 -0.27 17.62 0.98
CA MET A 109 -1.66 17.55 1.45
C MET A 109 -2.48 18.77 1.01
N ASP A 110 -1.82 19.90 0.77
CA ASP A 110 -2.34 21.09 0.11
C ASP A 110 -1.16 21.95 -0.39
N ALA A 111 -1.41 23.21 -0.75
CA ALA A 111 -0.36 24.11 -1.23
C ALA A 111 0.78 24.35 -0.22
N ARG A 112 0.49 24.28 1.08
CA ARG A 112 1.37 24.70 2.20
C ARG A 112 1.76 23.56 3.14
N SER A 113 1.08 22.42 3.08
CA SER A 113 1.27 21.31 4.03
C SER A 113 1.79 20.02 3.38
N GLU A 114 2.69 19.36 4.11
CA GLU A 114 3.25 18.05 3.76
C GLU A 114 3.22 17.12 4.98
N GLU A 115 2.83 15.87 4.71
CA GLU A 115 2.93 14.75 5.64
C GLU A 115 4.15 13.88 5.26
N LEU A 116 4.97 13.55 6.25
CA LEU A 116 6.01 12.54 6.11
C LEU A 116 5.44 11.17 6.44
N PHE A 117 5.88 10.17 5.69
CA PHE A 117 5.58 8.76 5.94
C PHE A 117 6.88 7.98 5.86
N GLY A 118 7.02 6.96 6.71
CA GLY A 118 8.16 6.07 6.63
C GLY A 118 7.92 4.73 7.29
N PHE A 119 8.83 3.81 7.05
CA PHE A 119 8.83 2.46 7.58
C PHE A 119 10.10 2.19 8.35
N GLY A 120 9.96 1.43 9.42
CA GLY A 120 11.09 0.83 10.11
C GLY A 120 11.81 -0.21 9.25
N PRO A 121 12.97 -0.71 9.74
CA PRO A 121 13.71 -1.77 9.06
C PRO A 121 12.83 -3.02 8.86
N PRO A 122 12.91 -3.68 7.69
CA PRO A 122 12.25 -4.96 7.49
C PRO A 122 12.90 -6.05 8.36
N VAL A 123 12.16 -7.12 8.64
CA VAL A 123 12.72 -8.29 9.32
C VAL A 123 13.67 -9.03 8.35
N PRO A 124 14.92 -9.32 8.74
CA PRO A 124 15.87 -10.04 7.88
C PRO A 124 15.33 -11.41 7.44
N GLY A 125 15.58 -11.78 6.19
CA GLY A 125 15.15 -13.08 5.64
C GLY A 125 13.66 -13.18 5.30
N VAL A 126 12.87 -12.13 5.55
CA VAL A 126 11.41 -12.13 5.38
C VAL A 126 11.00 -11.08 4.34
N ILE A 127 10.00 -11.38 3.50
CA ILE A 127 9.53 -10.42 2.48
C ILE A 127 8.73 -9.29 3.14
N PRO A 128 9.18 -8.02 3.09
CA PRO A 128 8.41 -6.92 3.63
C PRO A 128 7.25 -6.54 2.72
N ILE A 129 6.10 -6.29 3.34
CA ILE A 129 4.89 -5.76 2.72
C ILE A 129 4.64 -4.35 3.24
N TYR A 130 4.91 -3.37 2.39
CA TYR A 130 4.66 -1.96 2.65
C TYR A 130 3.22 -1.58 2.28
N SER A 131 2.65 -0.58 2.97
CA SER A 131 1.36 0.01 2.61
C SER A 131 1.43 1.52 2.52
N GLY A 132 1.35 2.00 1.28
CA GLY A 132 1.50 3.41 0.93
C GLY A 132 0.24 3.99 0.30
N ASN A 133 0.15 5.31 0.31
CA ASN A 133 -0.73 6.01 -0.62
C ASN A 133 -0.11 5.99 -2.03
N ASN A 134 -0.88 6.42 -3.04
CA ASN A 134 -0.42 6.53 -4.42
C ASN A 134 0.85 7.39 -4.58
N GLY A 135 1.11 8.34 -3.69
CA GLY A 135 2.35 9.13 -3.69
C GLY A 135 3.61 8.27 -3.67
N LEU A 136 3.56 7.06 -3.10
CA LEU A 136 4.68 6.12 -3.17
C LEU A 136 4.99 5.64 -4.60
N LEU A 137 3.96 5.58 -5.45
CA LEU A 137 4.07 5.19 -6.85
C LEU A 137 4.39 6.39 -7.75
N PHE A 138 3.75 7.53 -7.52
CA PHE A 138 3.81 8.71 -8.41
C PHE A 138 4.86 9.75 -8.04
N ASN A 139 5.28 9.80 -6.77
CA ASN A 139 6.21 10.82 -6.28
C ASN A 139 7.54 10.19 -5.84
N ARG A 140 8.09 9.32 -6.68
CA ARG A 140 9.35 8.60 -6.42
C ARG A 140 10.53 9.52 -6.12
N LYS A 141 10.50 10.77 -6.58
CA LYS A 141 11.54 11.78 -6.29
C LYS A 141 11.67 12.09 -4.80
N THR A 142 10.60 11.90 -4.02
CA THR A 142 10.61 12.12 -2.56
C THR A 142 10.93 10.87 -1.76
N VAL A 143 11.11 9.73 -2.43
CA VAL A 143 11.37 8.46 -1.77
C VAL A 143 12.86 8.34 -1.42
N HIS A 144 13.12 7.95 -0.19
CA HIS A 144 14.46 7.73 0.34
C HIS A 144 14.57 6.36 1.01
N PRO A 145 15.66 5.60 0.79
CA PRO A 145 16.68 5.85 -0.24
C PRO A 145 16.07 5.75 -1.66
N LYS A 146 16.71 6.36 -2.67
CA LYS A 146 16.20 6.35 -4.06
C LYS A 146 16.01 4.93 -4.62
N SER A 147 16.80 3.98 -4.12
CA SER A 147 16.76 2.57 -4.49
C SER A 147 15.65 1.77 -3.81
N ALA A 148 14.95 2.33 -2.81
CA ALA A 148 14.02 1.59 -1.95
C ALA A 148 12.89 0.87 -2.72
N LEU A 149 12.55 1.36 -3.92
CA LEU A 149 11.45 0.85 -4.75
C LEU A 149 11.90 0.09 -6.00
N ASN A 150 13.22 -0.04 -6.24
CA ASN A 150 13.74 -0.64 -7.48
C ASN A 150 13.38 -2.12 -7.62
N THR A 151 13.26 -2.82 -6.49
CA THR A 151 12.99 -4.25 -6.40
C THR A 151 11.67 -4.51 -5.66
N THR A 152 10.68 -3.64 -5.85
CA THR A 152 9.37 -3.74 -5.19
C THR A 152 8.28 -4.11 -6.18
N LEU A 153 7.55 -5.19 -5.90
CA LEU A 153 6.31 -5.52 -6.59
C LEU A 153 5.18 -4.62 -6.08
N PHE A 154 4.60 -3.81 -6.95
CA PHE A 154 3.44 -2.98 -6.60
C PHE A 154 2.13 -3.75 -6.84
N ILE A 155 1.25 -3.72 -5.84
CA ILE A 155 -0.12 -4.22 -5.92
C ILE A 155 -1.06 -3.03 -5.62
N GLY A 156 -1.91 -2.68 -6.57
CA GLY A 156 -2.86 -1.57 -6.43
C GLY A 156 -4.18 -2.03 -5.82
N ILE A 157 -4.71 -1.29 -4.85
CA ILE A 157 -6.07 -1.45 -4.36
C ILE A 157 -6.95 -0.42 -5.05
N TYR A 158 -7.92 -0.89 -5.82
CA TYR A 158 -8.86 -0.06 -6.56
C TYR A 158 -10.22 -0.01 -5.86
N ALA A 159 -10.78 1.20 -5.76
CA ALA A 159 -12.18 1.43 -5.42
C ALA A 159 -12.64 2.71 -6.10
N PRO A 160 -13.79 2.75 -6.80
CA PRO A 160 -14.28 3.94 -7.50
C PRO A 160 -14.37 5.16 -6.60
N ASP A 161 -14.15 6.35 -7.17
CA ASP A 161 -14.04 7.60 -6.39
C ASP A 161 -15.32 7.92 -5.61
N GLU A 162 -16.50 7.59 -6.15
CA GLU A 162 -17.78 7.69 -5.43
C GLU A 162 -17.81 6.83 -4.14
N ILE A 163 -17.29 5.60 -4.22
CA ILE A 163 -17.19 4.69 -3.08
C ILE A 163 -16.16 5.21 -2.08
N ARG A 164 -15.02 5.73 -2.56
CA ARG A 164 -14.01 6.34 -1.69
C ARG A 164 -14.52 7.58 -0.98
N ARG A 165 -15.28 8.43 -1.67
CA ARG A 165 -15.94 9.62 -1.10
C ARG A 165 -16.88 9.22 0.02
N LYS A 166 -17.82 8.30 -0.24
CA LYS A 166 -18.75 7.77 0.78
C LYS A 166 -18.00 7.21 1.99
N ARG A 167 -16.95 6.40 1.77
CA ARG A 167 -16.10 5.85 2.84
C ARG A 167 -15.34 6.92 3.62
N LEU A 168 -14.84 7.96 2.95
CA LEU A 168 -14.09 9.04 3.59
C LEU A 168 -14.99 9.88 4.51
N LEU A 169 -16.16 10.28 4.02
CA LEU A 169 -17.14 11.03 4.80
C LEU A 169 -17.63 10.23 6.01
N ARG A 170 -17.87 8.92 5.86
CA ARG A 170 -18.24 8.07 6.99
C ARG A 170 -17.12 7.94 8.03
N ARG A 171 -15.86 7.82 7.59
CA ARG A 171 -14.71 7.62 8.50
C ARG A 171 -14.30 8.90 9.23
N SER A 172 -14.44 10.04 8.56
CA SER A 172 -13.94 11.34 9.01
C SER A 172 -14.95 12.43 8.62
N PRO A 173 -16.14 12.45 9.27
CA PRO A 173 -17.17 13.45 8.98
C PRO A 173 -16.68 14.88 9.25
N ASP A 174 -15.76 15.03 10.21
CA ASP A 174 -15.08 16.27 10.57
C ASP A 174 -14.30 16.91 9.40
N LEU A 175 -13.81 16.13 8.43
CA LEU A 175 -13.09 16.69 7.29
C LEU A 175 -13.98 17.54 6.38
N ALA A 176 -15.27 17.17 6.24
CA ALA A 176 -16.18 17.91 5.40
C ALA A 176 -16.45 19.31 5.96
N SER A 177 -16.65 19.40 7.28
CA SER A 177 -16.96 20.67 7.95
C SER A 177 -15.72 21.51 8.24
N ASN A 178 -14.61 20.88 8.67
CA ASN A 178 -13.47 21.61 9.24
C ASN A 178 -12.28 21.74 8.29
N LYS A 179 -12.15 20.87 7.29
CA LYS A 179 -10.97 20.81 6.39
C LYS A 179 -11.34 20.49 4.93
N PRO A 180 -12.18 21.31 4.27
CA PRO A 180 -12.68 21.02 2.92
C PRO A 180 -11.57 20.94 1.85
N ALA A 181 -10.50 21.73 1.99
CA ALA A 181 -9.34 21.65 1.09
C ALA A 181 -8.61 20.31 1.19
N GLU A 182 -8.45 19.77 2.41
CA GLU A 182 -7.84 18.46 2.62
C GLU A 182 -8.73 17.33 2.07
N LEU A 183 -10.05 17.45 2.25
CA LEU A 183 -11.03 16.52 1.68
C LEU A 183 -10.90 16.48 0.15
N LYS A 184 -10.88 17.64 -0.51
CA LYS A 184 -10.70 17.77 -1.95
C LYS A 184 -9.41 17.07 -2.40
N TYR A 185 -8.27 17.41 -1.80
CA TYR A 185 -6.97 16.82 -2.16
C TYR A 185 -6.92 15.29 -2.00
N ARG A 186 -7.57 14.73 -0.96
CA ARG A 186 -7.65 13.28 -0.76
C ARG A 186 -8.48 12.55 -1.82
N LEU A 187 -9.44 13.25 -2.43
CA LEU A 187 -10.29 12.73 -3.48
C LEU A 187 -9.68 12.94 -4.88
N GLU A 188 -8.91 14.02 -5.08
CA GLU A 188 -8.12 14.28 -6.31
C GLU A 188 -7.04 13.23 -6.60
N ASP A 189 -6.62 12.48 -5.58
CA ASP A 189 -5.84 11.25 -5.75
C ASP A 189 -6.74 10.14 -6.34
N GLY A 190 -7.11 10.29 -7.62
CA GLY A 190 -8.07 9.44 -8.31
C GLY A 190 -7.71 7.96 -8.26
N ALA A 191 -8.72 7.12 -8.05
CA ALA A 191 -8.54 5.68 -7.89
C ALA A 191 -7.95 5.01 -9.14
N GLU A 192 -8.26 5.52 -10.32
CA GLU A 192 -7.83 4.93 -11.59
C GLU A 192 -6.33 5.01 -11.82
N LYS A 193 -5.63 5.92 -11.13
CA LYS A 193 -4.19 6.11 -11.27
C LYS A 193 -3.43 4.79 -11.06
N VAL A 194 -3.87 3.92 -10.16
CA VAL A 194 -3.18 2.63 -9.94
C VAL A 194 -3.37 1.66 -11.10
N LEU A 195 -4.49 1.71 -11.82
CA LEU A 195 -4.86 0.70 -12.84
C LEU A 195 -3.82 0.59 -13.96
N SER A 196 -3.22 1.71 -14.36
CA SER A 196 -2.26 1.77 -15.46
C SER A 196 -0.80 1.65 -15.04
N ARG A 197 -0.53 1.49 -13.74
CA ARG A 197 0.83 1.68 -13.18
C ARG A 197 1.33 0.55 -12.31
N VAL A 198 0.46 -0.38 -11.97
CA VAL A 198 0.82 -1.57 -11.20
C VAL A 198 0.56 -2.82 -12.03
N PRO A 199 1.33 -3.88 -11.83
CA PRO A 199 1.09 -5.13 -12.53
C PRO A 199 -0.15 -5.88 -12.00
N ILE A 200 -0.51 -5.71 -10.73
CA ILE A 200 -1.64 -6.44 -10.14
C ILE A 200 -2.58 -5.46 -9.44
N VAL A 201 -3.87 -5.55 -9.75
CA VAL A 201 -4.92 -4.72 -9.15
C VAL A 201 -5.88 -5.61 -8.36
N ILE A 202 -6.29 -5.14 -7.18
CA ILE A 202 -7.33 -5.74 -6.35
C ILE A 202 -8.52 -4.80 -6.27
N ASN A 203 -9.64 -5.24 -6.84
CA ASN A 203 -10.92 -4.56 -6.81
C ASN A 203 -11.54 -4.68 -5.41
N ASN A 204 -11.78 -3.55 -4.76
CA ASN A 204 -12.31 -3.49 -3.39
C ASN A 204 -13.55 -2.60 -3.30
N HIS A 205 -14.58 -2.95 -4.08
CA HIS A 205 -15.88 -2.31 -4.10
C HIS A 205 -16.98 -3.31 -4.48
N GLY A 206 -18.24 -2.92 -4.27
CA GLY A 206 -19.41 -3.73 -4.64
C GLY A 206 -19.30 -5.20 -4.20
N PRO A 207 -19.53 -6.18 -5.11
CA PRO A 207 -19.49 -7.59 -4.77
C PRO A 207 -18.10 -8.10 -4.35
N PHE A 208 -17.02 -7.44 -4.82
CA PHE A 208 -15.64 -7.87 -4.54
C PHE A 208 -15.22 -7.63 -3.10
N MET A 209 -15.79 -6.62 -2.42
CA MET A 209 -15.38 -6.19 -1.09
C MET A 209 -15.41 -7.30 -0.02
N ARG A 210 -16.31 -8.29 -0.17
CA ARG A 210 -16.43 -9.42 0.75
C ARG A 210 -15.29 -10.43 0.60
N ARG A 211 -14.73 -10.58 -0.60
CA ARG A 211 -13.73 -11.60 -0.94
C ARG A 211 -12.32 -11.06 -1.09
N SER A 212 -12.16 -9.78 -1.37
CA SER A 212 -10.87 -9.19 -1.71
C SER A 212 -9.78 -9.36 -0.63
N GLY A 213 -10.18 -9.43 0.64
CA GLY A 213 -9.27 -9.75 1.74
C GLY A 213 -8.77 -11.19 1.75
N GLN A 214 -9.56 -12.15 1.28
CA GLN A 214 -9.14 -13.55 1.12
C GLN A 214 -8.32 -13.73 -0.15
N ASP A 215 -8.75 -13.10 -1.24
CA ASP A 215 -8.08 -13.20 -2.55
C ASP A 215 -6.68 -12.59 -2.49
N VAL A 216 -6.45 -11.49 -1.76
CA VAL A 216 -5.08 -10.96 -1.57
C VAL A 216 -4.18 -11.92 -0.80
N VAL A 217 -4.69 -12.61 0.23
CA VAL A 217 -3.92 -13.60 0.99
C VAL A 217 -3.58 -14.80 0.11
N LYS A 218 -4.54 -15.29 -0.69
CA LYS A 218 -4.32 -16.36 -1.65
C LYS A 218 -3.28 -15.97 -2.70
N LEU A 219 -3.39 -14.77 -3.27
CA LEU A 219 -2.43 -14.23 -4.23
C LEU A 219 -1.01 -14.23 -3.64
N LEU A 220 -0.83 -13.63 -2.47
CA LEU A 220 0.47 -13.57 -1.79
C LEU A 220 1.01 -14.96 -1.48
N THR A 221 0.13 -15.89 -1.10
CA THR A 221 0.53 -17.28 -0.84
C THR A 221 1.07 -17.94 -2.10
N ARG A 222 0.41 -17.74 -3.24
CA ARG A 222 0.87 -18.29 -4.52
C ARG A 222 2.19 -17.66 -4.96
N ILE A 223 2.33 -16.34 -4.83
CA ILE A 223 3.58 -15.60 -5.12
C ILE A 223 4.75 -16.14 -4.31
N ILE A 224 4.55 -16.34 -3.00
CA ILE A 224 5.63 -16.75 -2.09
C ILE A 224 5.95 -18.23 -2.22
N ARG A 225 4.94 -19.08 -2.45
CA ARG A 225 5.16 -20.53 -2.63
C ARG A 225 5.79 -20.86 -3.96
N GLY A 226 5.34 -20.23 -5.05
CA GLY A 226 5.92 -20.44 -6.39
C GLY A 226 7.38 -19.95 -6.50
N HIS A 227 7.90 -19.29 -5.47
CA HIS A 227 9.32 -18.96 -5.35
C HIS A 227 10.15 -20.04 -4.63
N ASN A 228 9.53 -20.84 -3.76
CA ASN A 228 10.21 -21.86 -2.95
C ASN A 228 10.27 -23.23 -3.64
N THR A 229 9.72 -23.35 -4.84
CA THR A 229 9.78 -24.52 -5.73
C THR A 229 10.71 -24.21 -6.89
#